data_AF-A0A165WMC7-F1
#
_entry.id   AF-A0A165WMC7-F1
#
_cell.length_a   1.000
_cell.length_b   1.000
_cell.length_c   1.000
_cell.angle_alpha   90.00
_cell.angle_beta   90.00
_cell.angle_gamma   90.00
#
_symmetry.space_group_name_H-M   'P 1'
#
loop_
_entity.id
_entity.type
_entity.pdbx_description
1 polymer ?
#
loop_
_entity_poly.entity_id
_entity_poly.type
_entity_poly.pdbx_seq_one_letter_code
_entity_poly.pdbx_strand_id
1 'polypeptide(L)' 'LVLHPAYKLQYFRDHSWPEDWIQTALTLVRDEWQDHYKPAAVEQQNIPRVHTPLLDIPSHVHIQSRHSSPRG' A
#
# COMPACT_ATOMS: atom_id res chain seq x y z
N LEU A 1 13.29 0.68 -12.26
CA LEU A 1 11.97 0.49 -12.93
C LEU A 1 10.90 0.44 -11.85
N VAL A 2 10.01 1.42 -11.77
CA VAL A 2 8.80 1.31 -10.94
C VAL A 2 7.72 0.69 -11.82
N LEU A 3 7.62 -0.63 -11.81
CA LEU A 3 6.56 -1.32 -12.54
C LEU A 3 5.28 -1.29 -11.69
N HIS A 4 4.19 -0.83 -12.28
CA HIS A 4 2.88 -0.94 -11.64
C HIS A 4 2.58 -2.42 -11.35
N PRO A 5 2.09 -2.79 -10.15
CA PRO A 5 1.93 -4.19 -9.74
C PRO A 5 1.12 -5.04 -10.74
N ALA A 6 0.13 -4.44 -11.39
CA ALA A 6 -0.69 -5.10 -12.41
C ALA A 6 0.10 -5.64 -13.62
N TYR A 7 1.26 -5.05 -13.94
CA TYR A 7 2.08 -5.45 -15.09
C TYR A 7 3.21 -6.41 -14.74
N LYS A 8 3.39 -6.76 -13.45
CA LYS A 8 4.49 -7.65 -13.05
C LYS A 8 4.43 -9.02 -13.71
N LEU A 9 3.24 -9.59 -13.90
CA LEU A 9 3.09 -10.87 -14.61
C LEU A 9 3.46 -10.78 -16.08
N GLN A 10 3.05 -9.70 -16.75
CA GLN A 10 3.37 -9.49 -18.16
C GLN A 10 4.89 -9.30 -18.34
N TYR A 11 5.54 -8.60 -17.42
CA TYR A 11 6.99 -8.44 -17.42
C TYR A 11 7.74 -9.79 -17.46
N PHE A 12 7.34 -10.77 -16.64
CA PHE A 12 8.00 -12.09 -16.64
C PHE A 12 7.82 -12.83 -17.97
N ARG A 13 6.64 -12.71 -18.59
CA ARG A 13 6.36 -13.29 -19.91
C ARG A 13 7.18 -12.63 -21.02
N ASP A 14 7.29 -11.31 -21.00
CA ASP A 14 8.07 -10.54 -21.98
C ASP A 14 9.57 -10.88 -21.89
N HIS A 15 10.04 -11.27 -20.70
CA HIS A 15 11.42 -11.73 -20.48
C HIS A 15 11.59 -13.24 -20.70
N SER A 16 10.58 -13.91 -21.28
CA SER A 16 10.61 -15.33 -21.62
C SER A 16 10.96 -16.24 -20.44
N TRP A 17 10.48 -15.89 -19.24
CA TRP A 17 10.58 -16.80 -18.10
C TRP A 17 9.76 -18.07 -18.35
N PRO A 18 10.18 -19.22 -17.82
CA PRO A 18 9.38 -20.44 -17.88
C PRO A 18 7.99 -20.19 -17.27
N GLU A 19 6.93 -20.58 -17.97
CA GLU A 19 5.55 -20.35 -17.46
C GLU A 19 5.36 -21.03 -16.10
N ASP A 20 5.97 -22.19 -15.85
CA ASP A 20 5.93 -22.87 -14.54
C ASP A 20 6.48 -21.99 -13.40
N TRP A 21 7.52 -21.19 -13.67
CA TRP A 21 8.08 -20.27 -12.68
C TRP A 21 7.14 -19.10 -12.42
N ILE A 22 6.49 -18.60 -13.47
CA ILE A 22 5.49 -17.53 -13.37
C ILE A 22 4.29 -18.03 -12.54
N GLN A 23 3.81 -19.24 -12.82
CA GLN A 23 2.71 -19.86 -12.07
C GLN A 23 3.10 -20.10 -10.61
N THR A 24 4.30 -20.62 -10.36
CA THR A 24 4.80 -20.84 -9.00
C THR A 24 4.85 -19.52 -8.21
N ALA A 25 5.42 -18.47 -8.79
CA ALA A 25 5.47 -17.16 -8.15
C ALA A 25 4.07 -16.58 -7.88
N LEU A 26 3.14 -16.74 -8.82
CA LEU A 26 1.76 -16.31 -8.67
C LEU A 26 1.04 -17.04 -7.52
N THR A 27 1.23 -18.35 -7.42
CA THR A 27 0.66 -19.19 -6.36
C THR A 27 1.19 -18.75 -5.00
N LEU A 28 2.51 -18.67 -4.83
CA LEU A 28 3.13 -18.26 -3.56
C LEU A 28 2.63 -16.90 -3.06
N VAL A 29 2.56 -15.90 -3.95
CA VAL A 29 2.06 -14.57 -3.57
C VAL A 29 0.58 -14.59 -3.17
N ARG A 30 -0.24 -15.41 -3.83
CA ARG A 30 -1.66 -15.54 -3.49
C ARG A 30 -1.88 -16.26 -2.18
N ASP A 31 -1.09 -17.29 -1.90
CA ASP A 31 -1.19 -18.08 -0.67
C ASP A 31 -0.80 -17.20 0.52
N GLU A 32 0.37 -16.54 0.45
CA GLU A 32 0.80 -15.57 1.46
C GLU A 32 -0.23 -14.44 1.68
N TRP A 33 -0.82 -13.91 0.60
CA TRP A 33 -1.88 -12.92 0.71
C TRP A 33 -3.10 -13.47 1.44
N GLN A 34 -3.54 -14.70 1.12
CA GLN A 34 -4.69 -15.32 1.74
C GLN A 34 -4.47 -15.61 3.23
N ASP A 35 -3.28 -16.07 3.59
CA ASP A 35 -2.94 -16.52 4.94
C ASP A 35 -2.66 -15.36 5.90
N HIS A 36 -2.01 -14.29 5.40
CA HIS A 36 -1.47 -13.25 6.27
C HIS A 36 -2.11 -11.86 6.09
N TYR A 37 -2.66 -11.56 4.91
CA TYR A 37 -3.04 -10.18 4.56
C TYR A 37 -4.50 -10.01 4.22
N LYS A 38 -5.19 -11.07 3.78
CA LYS A 38 -6.61 -11.02 3.47
C LYS A 38 -7.35 -10.66 4.77
N PRO A 39 -8.04 -9.52 4.83
CA PRO A 39 -8.80 -9.16 6.00
C PRO A 39 -9.81 -10.28 6.24
N ALA A 40 -9.83 -10.84 7.46
CA ALA A 40 -10.94 -11.66 7.89
C ALA A 40 -12.21 -10.87 7.59
N ALA A 41 -13.23 -11.53 7.03
CA ALA A 41 -14.52 -10.89 6.86
C ALA A 41 -14.98 -10.49 8.25
N VAL A 42 -14.76 -9.22 8.60
CA VAL A 42 -15.43 -8.59 9.72
C VAL A 42 -16.89 -8.64 9.32
N GLU A 43 -17.60 -9.68 9.79
CA GLU A 43 -19.02 -9.56 9.99
C GLU A 43 -19.20 -8.19 10.64
N GLN A 44 -20.00 -7.35 10.01
CA GLN A 44 -20.32 -6.01 10.49
C GLN A 44 -21.12 -6.20 11.79
N GLN A 45 -20.44 -6.62 12.85
CA GLN A 45 -20.93 -6.76 14.20
C GLN A 45 -21.19 -5.33 14.64
N ASN A 46 -22.42 -4.89 14.39
CA ASN A 46 -23.12 -3.71 14.89
C ASN A 46 -22.45 -3.02 16.10
N ILE A 47 -21.36 -2.30 15.87
CA ILE A 47 -20.74 -1.44 16.88
C ILE A 47 -21.52 -0.12 16.80
N PRO A 48 -22.18 0.35 17.87
CA PRO A 48 -22.72 1.70 17.89
C PRO A 48 -21.55 2.62 17.56
N ARG A 49 -21.75 3.51 16.58
CA ARG A 49 -20.79 4.52 16.14
C ARG A 49 -20.53 5.48 17.32
N VAL A 50 -19.76 5.05 18.31
CA VAL A 50 -19.33 5.88 19.43
C VAL A 50 -18.22 6.76 18.87
N HIS A 51 -18.66 7.93 18.44
CA HIS A 51 -17.92 9.18 18.29
C HIS A 51 -16.48 9.09 18.79
N THR A 52 -15.54 9.02 17.85
CA THR A 52 -14.13 9.33 18.10
C THR A 52 -14.07 10.74 18.71
N PRO A 53 -13.48 10.96 19.90
CA PRO A 53 -13.19 12.32 20.32
C PRO A 53 -12.15 12.87 19.35
N LEU A 54 -12.56 13.94 18.68
CA LEU A 54 -11.78 14.86 17.86
C LEU A 54 -10.43 15.17 18.55
N LEU A 55 -9.37 14.43 18.20
CA LEU A 55 -7.99 14.85 18.45
C LEU A 55 -7.52 15.62 17.22
N ASP A 56 -7.82 16.91 17.28
CA ASP A 56 -7.14 18.07 16.69
C ASP A 56 -5.91 17.74 15.80
N ILE A 57 -6.15 17.48 14.52
CA ILE A 57 -5.10 17.60 13.50
C ILE A 57 -5.34 18.95 12.82
N PRO A 58 -4.54 20.00 13.09
CA PRO A 58 -4.70 21.27 12.40
C PRO A 58 -4.32 21.10 10.93
N SER A 59 -5.35 21.22 10.09
CA SER A 59 -5.34 21.26 8.63
C SER A 59 -4.59 22.46 8.06
N HIS A 60 -3.30 22.68 8.34
CA HIS A 60 -2.49 23.65 7.58
C HIS A 60 -0.99 23.49 7.83
N VAL A 61 -0.31 22.61 7.09
CA VAL A 61 1.15 22.75 6.92
C VAL A 61 1.38 23.88 5.92
N HIS A 62 1.35 25.12 6.40
CA HIS A 62 1.84 26.26 5.64
C HIS A 62 3.37 26.22 5.67
N ILE A 63 3.98 25.80 4.57
CA ILE A 63 5.43 25.94 4.37
C ILE A 63 5.74 27.44 4.30
N GLN A 64 6.09 28.06 5.42
CA GLN A 64 6.81 29.33 5.42
C GLN A 64 8.31 29.02 5.43
N SER A 65 8.90 29.08 4.25
CA SER A 65 10.35 29.12 4.05
C SER A 65 10.94 30.31 4.81
N ARG A 66 11.41 30.09 6.03
CA ARG A 66 12.37 30.98 6.68
C ARG A 66 13.76 30.65 6.16
N HIS A 67 14.16 31.25 5.05
CA HIS A 67 15.57 31.48 4.79
C HIS A 67 16.00 32.72 5.59
N SER A 68 16.61 32.48 6.75
CA SER A 68 17.40 33.48 7.47
C SER A 68 18.87 33.08 7.43
N SER A 69 19.68 33.85 6.73
CA SER A 69 21.13 33.97 6.95
C SER A 69 21.73 35.02 5.99
N PRO A 70 22.90 35.61 6.29
CA PRO A 70 23.27 36.34 7.49
C PRO A 70 23.87 37.72 7.12
N ARG A 71 24.28 38.47 8.15
CA ARG A 71 25.02 39.75 8.09
C ARG A 71 26.13 39.80 7.03
N GLY A 72 26.20 40.93 6.34
CA GLY A 72 27.30 41.40 5.48
C GLY A 72 26.96 42.78 4.95
#